data_AF-A0A523IE62-F1
#
_entry.id   AF-A0A523IE62-F1
#
_cell.length_a   1.000
_cell.length_b   1.000
_cell.length_c   1.000
_cell.angle_alpha   90.00
_cell.angle_beta   90.00
_cell.angle_gamma   90.00
#
_symmetry.space_group_name_H-M   'P 1'
#
loop_
_entity.id
_entity.type
_entity.pdbx_description
1 polymer ?
#
loop_
_entity_poly.entity_id
_entity_poly.type
_entity_poly.pdbx_seq_one_letter_code
_entity_poly.pdbx_strand_id
1 'polypeptide(L)' 'MTQARLFKCDFCGREVPRVRRIALDRGYDRLGQRHAVRYACDACSRSKEAERVHPVDASPKPL' A
#
# COMPACT_ATOMS: atom_id res chain seq x y z
N MET A 1 -30.74 4.70 6.23
CA MET A 1 -30.11 3.92 5.15
C MET A 1 -28.61 4.21 5.17
N THR A 2 -27.80 3.31 5.72
CA THR A 2 -26.34 3.48 5.77
C THR A 2 -25.79 3.13 4.38
N GLN A 3 -25.56 4.12 3.52
CA GLN A 3 -24.85 3.88 2.27
C GLN A 3 -23.44 3.39 2.62
N ALA A 4 -23.16 2.12 2.34
CA ALA A 4 -21.84 1.56 2.45
C ALA A 4 -20.97 2.19 1.36
N ARG A 5 -20.31 3.31 1.68
CA ARG A 5 -19.32 3.91 0.79
C ARG A 5 -18.18 2.92 0.61
N LEU A 6 -18.00 2.45 -0.61
CA LEU A 6 -16.85 1.66 -0.99
C LEU A 6 -15.64 2.58 -1.19
N PHE A 7 -14.47 2.07 -0.87
CA PHE A 7 -13.20 2.75 -1.04
C PHE A 7 -12.44 2.11 -2.21
N LYS A 8 -11.79 2.94 -3.01
CA LYS A 8 -10.95 2.47 -4.11
C LYS A 8 -9.57 2.11 -3.60
N CYS A 9 -9.09 0.93 -3.95
CA CYS A 9 -7.71 0.52 -3.73
C CYS A 9 -6.78 1.22 -4.74
N ASP A 10 -5.73 1.89 -4.28
CA ASP A 10 -4.74 2.58 -5.13
C ASP A 10 -3.80 1.61 -5.86
N PHE A 11 -3.83 0.32 -5.51
CA PHE A 11 -2.94 -0.70 -6.06
C PHE A 11 -3.61 -1.55 -7.14
N CYS A 12 -4.80 -2.06 -6.86
CA CYS A 12 -5.55 -2.91 -7.80
C CYS A 12 -6.78 -2.22 -8.41
N GLY A 13 -7.09 -0.99 -7.99
CA GLY A 13 -8.21 -0.20 -8.51
C GLY A 13 -9.60 -0.66 -8.07
N ARG A 14 -9.72 -1.76 -7.32
CA ARG A 14 -11.02 -2.32 -6.90
C ARG A 14 -11.68 -1.49 -5.82
N GLU A 15 -13.00 -1.40 -5.90
CA GLU A 15 -13.86 -0.85 -4.85
C GLU A 15 -14.11 -1.91 -3.78
N VAL A 16 -13.76 -1.59 -2.55
CA VAL A 16 -13.83 -2.49 -1.40
C VAL A 16 -14.45 -1.77 -0.20
N PRO A 17 -15.17 -2.45 0.69
CA PRO A 17 -15.79 -1.82 1.86
C PRO A 17 -14.76 -1.31 2.88
N ARG A 18 -13.50 -1.75 2.75
CA ARG A 18 -12.42 -1.37 3.65
C ARG A 18 -11.09 -1.30 2.90
N VAL A 19 -10.37 -0.21 3.12
CA VAL A 19 -8.97 -0.04 2.73
C VAL A 19 -8.10 0.21 3.97
N ARG A 20 -6.81 -0.10 3.86
CA ARG A 20 -5.79 0.17 4.86
C ARG A 20 -4.76 1.11 4.29
N ARG A 21 -4.31 2.05 5.11
CA ARG A 21 -3.19 2.92 4.78
C ARG A 21 -1.91 2.09 4.73
N ILE A 22 -1.15 2.21 3.64
CA ILE A 22 0.15 1.57 3.50
C ILE A 22 1.21 2.64 3.28
N ALA A 23 2.19 2.64 4.16
CA ALA A 23 3.46 3.33 3.94
C ALA A 23 4.38 2.33 3.23
N LEU A 24 4.59 2.53 1.93
CA LEU A 24 5.53 1.74 1.14
C LEU A 24 6.95 2.26 1.38
N ASP A 25 7.47 2.13 2.60
CA ASP A 25 8.83 2.60 2.88
C ASP A 25 9.74 1.47 3.33
N ARG A 26 10.75 1.22 2.48
CA ARG A 26 12.04 0.66 2.87
C ARG A 26 12.94 1.86 3.17
N GLY A 27 13.07 2.23 4.45
CA GLY A 27 13.89 3.36 4.86
C GLY A 27 13.04 4.55 5.30
N TYR A 28 12.69 4.57 6.58
CA TYR A 28 12.06 5.70 7.26
C TYR A 28 13.11 6.80 7.47
N ASP A 29 13.54 7.46 6.40
CA ASP A 29 14.44 8.61 6.50
C ASP A 29 13.60 9.84 6.89
N ARG A 30 13.65 10.17 8.18
CA ARG A 30 12.71 11.04 8.90
C ARG A 30 12.73 12.52 8.46
N LEU A 31 13.64 12.90 7.56
CA LEU A 31 13.98 14.32 7.36
C LEU A 31 13.83 14.87 5.94
N GLY A 32 13.48 14.08 4.92
CA GLY A 32 13.58 14.58 3.53
C GLY A 32 12.42 14.29 2.59
N GLN A 33 11.73 13.17 2.71
CA GLN A 33 10.85 12.70 1.62
C GLN A 33 9.37 12.75 2.01
N ARG A 34 8.58 13.51 1.25
CA ARG A 34 7.13 13.58 1.40
C ARG A 34 6.54 12.25 0.91
N HIS A 35 6.38 11.29 1.82
CA HIS A 35 5.87 9.97 1.46
C HIS A 35 4.40 10.06 1.04
N ALA A 36 4.11 9.62 -0.19
CA ALA A 36 2.75 9.57 -0.72
C ALA A 36 1.98 8.47 0.02
N VAL A 37 0.99 8.89 0.81
CA VAL A 37 0.08 7.96 1.48
C VAL A 37 -0.78 7.25 0.43
N ARG A 38 -0.75 5.91 0.44
CA ARG A 38 -1.59 5.07 -0.44
C ARG A 38 -2.50 4.17 0.37
N TYR A 39 -3.66 3.86 -0.17
CA TYR A 39 -4.67 2.99 0.43
C TYR A 39 -4.77 1.69 -0.35
N ALA A 40 -4.64 0.56 0.34
CA ALA A 40 -4.76 -0.76 -0.28
C ALA A 40 -5.90 -1.56 0.34
N CYS A 41 -6.51 -2.44 -0.45
CA CYS A 41 -7.38 -3.48 0.08
C CYS A 41 -6.58 -4.50 0.91
N ASP A 42 -7.28 -5.35 1.67
CA ASP A 42 -6.68 -6.37 2.54
C ASP A 42 -5.67 -7.28 1.80
N ALA A 43 -5.99 -7.69 0.57
CA ALA A 43 -5.12 -8.55 -0.23
C ALA A 43 -3.82 -7.84 -0.66
N CYS A 44 -3.93 -6.62 -1.20
CA CYS A 44 -2.77 -5.82 -1.58
C CYS A 44 -1.92 -5.43 -0.37
N SER A 45 -2.58 -5.21 0.78
CA SER A 45 -1.89 -4.93 2.04
C SER A 45 -1.04 -6.09 2.52
N ARG A 46 -1.61 -7.30 2.55
CA ARG A 46 -0.87 -8.51 2.94
C ARG A 46 0.29 -8.81 2.01
N SER A 47 0.09 -8.63 0.70
CA SER A 47 1.17 -8.83 -0.28
C SER A 47 2.33 -7.87 -0.04
N LYS A 48 2.04 -6.58 0.14
CA LYS A 48 3.07 -5.57 0.39
C LYS A 48 3.76 -5.73 1.73
N GLU A 49 3.04 -6.14 2.78
CA GLU A 49 3.64 -6.46 4.07
C GLU A 49 4.54 -7.72 3.97
N ALA A 50 4.14 -8.73 3.21
CA ALA A 50 4.97 -9.92 2.97
C ALA A 50 6.27 -9.57 2.20
N GLU A 51 6.19 -8.69 1.20
CA GLU A 51 7.36 -8.13 0.47
C GLU A 51 8.32 -7.32 1.37
N ARG A 52 7.86 -6.88 2.56
CA ARG A 52 8.69 -6.21 3.58
C ARG A 52 9.43 -7.21 4.46
N VAL A 53 8.80 -8.33 4.80
CA VAL A 53 9.35 -9.33 5.75
C VAL A 53 10.34 -10.27 5.07
N HIS A 54 10.13 -10.58 3.79
CA HIS A 54 11.06 -11.39 2.99
C HIS A 54 11.75 -10.52 1.94
N PRO A 55 13.01 -10.11 2.15
CA PRO A 55 13.82 -9.50 1.12
C PRO A 55 14.30 -10.60 0.15
N VAL A 56 13.37 -11.28 -0.53
CA VAL A 56 13.70 -12.07 -1.70
C VAL A 56 13.62 -11.11 -2.87
N ASP A 57 14.80 -10.62 -3.25
CA ASP A 57 15.10 -9.94 -4.50
C ASP A 57 14.27 -8.69 -4.78
N ALA A 58 14.86 -7.55 -4.40
CA ALA A 58 14.55 -6.26 -4.98
C ALA A 58 14.77 -6.33 -6.51
N SER A 59 13.75 -6.73 -7.26
CA SER A 59 13.73 -6.48 -8.70
C SER A 59 13.77 -4.95 -8.90
N PRO A 60 14.72 -4.46 -9.71
CA PRO A 60 14.99 -3.04 -9.84
C PRO A 60 13.79 -2.35 -10.48
N LYS A 61 13.36 -1.24 -9.89
CA LYS A 61 12.46 -0.30 -10.58
C LYS A 61 13.22 0.26 -11.79
N PRO A 62 12.64 0.28 -13.00
CA PRO A 62 13.25 0.98 -14.12
C PRO A 62 13.37 2.47 -13.77
N LEU A 63 14.54 3.01 -14.09
CA LEU A 63 14.94 4.40 -13.94
C LEU A 63 13.99 5.34 -14.71
#